data_AF-A0A958J619-F1
#
_entry.id   AF-A0A958J619-F1
#
_cell.length_a   1.000
_cell.length_b   1.000
_cell.length_c   1.000
_cell.angle_alpha   90.00
_cell.angle_beta   90.00
_cell.angle_gamma   90.00
#
_symmetry.space_group_name_H-M   'P 1'
#
loop_
_entity.id
_entity.type
_entity.pdbx_description
1 polymer ?
#
loop_
_entity_poly.entity_id
_entity_poly.type
_entity_poly.pdbx_seq_one_letter_code
_entity_poly.pdbx_strand_id
1 'polypeptide(L)'
;MRQRDDLKRILGQFWKLLMLTGYKWDTANFSRMSAALAYYTLFSMAPVFIIIVTIFGRLFGEEAIKGEIVGKIQGIIGLKTATAVQNMIEAGGDMATLSLTNIVGILVIIYAATNVFSQLKSTL
;
A
#
# COMPACT_ATOMS: atom_id res chain seq x y z
N MET A 1 -32.58 -42.69 -13.02
CA MET A 1 -31.47 -42.53 -13.98
C MET A 1 -31.19 -41.07 -14.36
N ARG A 2 -32.22 -40.21 -14.50
CA ARG A 2 -32.09 -38.80 -14.94
C ARG A 2 -31.27 -37.85 -14.04
N GLN A 3 -31.24 -38.09 -12.73
CA GLN A 3 -30.59 -37.19 -11.75
C GLN A 3 -29.04 -37.23 -11.78
N ARG A 4 -28.43 -38.31 -12.28
CA ARG A 4 -26.96 -38.44 -12.37
C ARG A 4 -26.37 -37.66 -13.54
N ASP A 5 -27.14 -37.48 -14.61
CA ASP A 5 -26.69 -36.78 -15.81
C ASP A 5 -26.73 -35.26 -15.62
N ASP A 6 -27.70 -34.76 -14.84
CA ASP A 6 -27.75 -33.35 -14.46
C ASP A 6 -26.56 -32.92 -13.59
N LEU A 7 -26.11 -33.78 -12.67
CA LEU A 7 -24.97 -33.49 -11.80
C LEU A 7 -23.66 -33.33 -12.61
N LYS A 8 -23.44 -34.21 -13.60
CA LYS A 8 -22.29 -34.13 -14.51
C LYS A 8 -22.33 -32.87 -15.37
N ARG A 9 -23.53 -32.47 -15.80
CA ARG A 9 -23.74 -31.27 -16.60
C ARG A 9 -23.47 -29.99 -15.79
N ILE A 10 -23.93 -29.93 -14.55
CA ILE A 10 -23.67 -28.82 -13.62
C ILE A 10 -22.17 -28.72 -13.30
N LEU A 11 -21.51 -29.85 -13.00
CA LEU A 11 -20.07 -29.90 -12.76
C LEU A 11 -19.27 -29.39 -13.98
N GLY A 12 -19.64 -29.81 -15.19
CA GLY A 12 -19.00 -29.33 -16.42
C GLY A 12 -19.22 -27.84 -16.67
N GLN A 13 -20.42 -27.32 -16.40
CA GLN A 13 -20.71 -25.88 -16.51
C GLN A 13 -19.96 -25.05 -15.47
N PHE A 14 -19.91 -25.51 -14.22
CA PHE A 14 -19.18 -24.85 -13.15
C PHE A 14 -17.68 -24.79 -13.45
N TRP A 15 -17.10 -25.91 -13.93
CA TRP A 15 -15.72 -25.95 -14.37
C TRP A 15 -15.43 -24.96 -15.51
N LYS A 16 -16.34 -24.92 -16.50
CA LYS A 16 -16.23 -23.98 -17.62
C LYS A 16 -16.31 -22.53 -17.17
N LEU A 17 -17.16 -22.20 -16.20
CA LEU A 17 -17.26 -20.86 -15.61
C LEU A 17 -16.02 -20.47 -14.82
N LEU A 18 -15.43 -21.39 -14.05
CA LEU A 18 -14.16 -21.15 -13.34
C LEU A 18 -13.02 -20.87 -14.32
N MET A 19 -12.86 -21.69 -15.35
CA MET A 19 -11.85 -21.46 -16.38
C MET A 19 -12.09 -20.16 -17.15
N LEU A 20 -13.33 -19.86 -17.51
CA LEU A 20 -13.67 -18.62 -18.23
C LEU A 20 -13.37 -17.39 -17.36
N THR A 21 -13.69 -17.45 -16.06
CA THR A 21 -13.40 -16.37 -15.11
C THR A 21 -11.90 -16.17 -14.94
N GLY A 22 -11.12 -17.26 -14.78
CA GLY A 22 -9.66 -17.19 -14.69
C GLY A 22 -9.02 -16.61 -15.95
N TYR A 23 -9.46 -17.06 -17.13
CA TYR A 23 -8.99 -16.53 -18.41
C TYR A 23 -9.32 -15.04 -18.58
N LYS A 24 -10.55 -14.63 -18.24
CA LYS A 24 -10.95 -13.21 -18.27
C LYS A 24 -10.20 -12.36 -17.25
N TRP A 25 -9.91 -12.90 -16.07
CA TRP A 25 -9.16 -12.22 -15.02
C TRP A 25 -7.74 -11.89 -15.46
N ASP A 26 -7.07 -12.87 -16.06
CA ASP A 26 -5.70 -12.73 -16.56
C ASP A 26 -5.62 -11.80 -17.77
N THR A 27 -6.50 -12.00 -18.78
CA THR A 27 -6.56 -11.14 -19.97
C THR A 27 -6.91 -9.68 -19.64
N ALA A 28 -7.70 -9.43 -18.60
CA ALA A 28 -8.01 -8.09 -18.11
C ALA A 28 -6.92 -7.50 -17.18
N ASN A 29 -5.78 -8.18 -16.99
CA ASN A 29 -4.66 -7.72 -16.15
C ASN A 29 -5.06 -7.36 -14.70
N PHE A 30 -6.13 -7.95 -14.16
CA PHE A 30 -6.63 -7.61 -12.82
C PHE A 30 -5.60 -7.88 -11.72
N SER A 31 -4.76 -8.90 -11.88
CA SER A 31 -3.65 -9.19 -10.96
C SER A 31 -2.64 -8.04 -10.92
N ARG A 32 -2.24 -7.51 -12.07
CA ARG A 32 -1.33 -6.35 -12.16
C ARG A 32 -1.97 -5.10 -11.57
N MET A 33 -3.26 -4.87 -11.84
CA MET A 33 -3.99 -3.71 -11.31
C MET A 33 -4.16 -3.78 -9.79
N SER A 34 -4.42 -4.98 -9.24
CA SER A 34 -4.51 -5.23 -7.80
C SER A 34 -3.16 -5.08 -7.11
N ALA A 35 -2.09 -5.59 -7.73
CA ALA A 35 -0.73 -5.43 -7.24
C ALA A 35 -0.30 -3.95 -7.24
N ALA A 36 -0.60 -3.22 -8.32
CA ALA A 36 -0.35 -1.79 -8.39
C ALA A 36 -1.12 -1.02 -7.30
N LEU A 37 -2.41 -1.33 -7.08
CA LEU A 37 -3.21 -0.71 -6.02
C LEU A 37 -2.62 -0.96 -4.62
N ALA A 38 -2.22 -2.19 -4.33
CA ALA A 38 -1.57 -2.54 -3.07
C ALA A 38 -0.24 -1.79 -2.89
N TYR A 39 0.58 -1.72 -3.95
CA TYR A 39 1.85 -0.99 -3.95
C TYR A 39 1.62 0.51 -3.73
N TYR A 40 0.69 1.14 -4.47
CA TYR A 40 0.34 2.54 -4.27
C TYR A 40 -0.19 2.82 -2.87
N THR A 41 -1.01 1.93 -2.30
CA THR A 41 -1.53 2.09 -0.94
C THR A 41 -0.39 2.04 0.07
N LEU A 42 0.47 1.02 0.00
CA LEU A 42 1.58 0.85 0.94
C LEU A 42 2.58 2.02 0.87
N PHE A 43 2.96 2.43 -0.34
CA PHE A 43 3.95 3.50 -0.53
C PHE A 43 3.39 4.91 -0.29
N SER A 44 2.08 5.13 -0.50
CA SER A 44 1.45 6.43 -0.18
C SER A 44 1.14 6.60 1.31
N MET A 45 1.08 5.50 2.06
CA MET A 45 0.76 5.53 3.49
C MET A 45 1.75 6.36 4.31
N ALA A 46 3.07 6.19 4.07
CA ALA A 46 4.10 6.98 4.77
C ALA A 46 3.95 8.50 4.54
N PRO A 47 3.92 9.01 3.29
CA PRO A 47 3.72 10.43 3.02
C PRO A 47 2.45 11.00 3.66
N VAL A 48 1.33 10.26 3.60
CA VAL A 48 0.07 10.68 4.21
C VAL A 48 0.21 10.81 5.73
N PHE A 49 0.83 9.84 6.39
CA PHE A 49 1.09 9.92 7.83
C PHE A 49 2.01 11.07 8.20
N ILE A 50 3.05 11.34 7.41
CA ILE A 50 3.93 12.51 7.62
C ILE A 50 3.13 13.81 7.57
N ILE A 51 2.24 13.96 6.58
CA ILE A 51 1.38 15.15 6.45
C ILE A 51 0.46 15.27 7.68
N ILE A 52 -0.20 14.18 8.09
CA ILE A 52 -1.07 14.17 9.28
C ILE A 52 -0.27 14.58 10.52
N VAL A 53 0.88 13.95 10.77
CA VAL A 53 1.70 14.24 11.95
C VAL A 53 2.22 15.68 11.92
N THR A 54 2.55 16.22 10.75
CA THR A 54 2.99 17.61 10.59
C THR A 54 1.88 18.61 10.90
N ILE A 55 0.69 18.40 10.32
CA ILE A 55 -0.45 19.31 10.51
C ILE A 55 -0.91 19.27 11.97
N PHE A 56 -1.16 18.07 12.50
CA PHE A 56 -1.65 17.92 13.85
C PHE A 56 -0.56 18.18 14.90
N GLY A 57 0.71 17.89 14.61
CA GLY A 57 1.83 18.20 15.50
C GLY A 57 2.02 19.70 15.70
N ARG A 58 1.73 20.53 14.68
CA ARG A 58 1.69 21.99 14.84
C ARG A 58 0.51 22.49 15.69
N LEU A 59 -0.60 21.77 15.70
CA LEU A 59 -1.81 22.17 16.44
C LEU A 59 -1.82 21.67 17.89
N PHE A 60 -1.30 20.47 18.14
CA PHE A 60 -1.41 19.75 19.42
C PHE A 60 -0.07 19.39 20.07
N GLY A 61 1.06 19.67 19.40
CA GLY A 61 2.41 19.24 19.81
C GLY A 61 2.81 17.88 19.23
N GLU A 62 4.06 17.72 18.78
CA GLU A 62 4.53 16.48 18.13
C GLU A 62 4.41 15.24 19.03
N GLU A 63 4.72 15.35 20.32
CA GLU A 63 4.69 14.23 21.27
C GLU A 63 3.27 13.71 21.50
N ALA A 64 2.28 14.60 21.53
CA ALA A 64 0.87 14.23 21.73
C ALA A 64 0.32 13.41 20.55
N ILE A 65 0.79 13.69 19.34
CA ILE A 65 0.32 13.02 18.12
C ILE A 65 0.99 11.66 17.91
N LYS A 66 2.30 11.57 18.11
CA LYS A 66 3.04 10.30 17.90
C LYS A 66 2.55 9.22 18.87
N GLY A 67 2.33 9.55 20.14
CA GLY A 67 1.86 8.59 21.16
C GLY A 67 0.42 8.11 20.95
N GLU A 68 -0.54 9.01 20.70
CA GLU A 68 -1.95 8.65 20.53
C GLU A 68 -2.20 7.84 19.26
N ILE A 69 -1.59 8.21 18.13
CA ILE A 69 -1.79 7.48 16.86
C ILE A 69 -1.30 6.04 16.99
N VAL A 70 -0.13 5.84 17.57
CA VAL A 70 0.44 4.50 17.77
C VAL A 70 -0.43 3.68 18.73
N GLY A 71 -0.87 4.29 19.84
CA GLY A 71 -1.76 3.64 20.81
C GLY A 71 -3.09 3.19 20.18
N LYS A 72 -3.71 4.03 19.34
CA LYS A 72 -4.94 3.67 18.63
C LYS A 72 -4.73 2.57 17.58
N ILE A 73 -3.65 2.64 16.80
CA ILE A 73 -3.34 1.61 15.80
C ILE A 73 -3.06 0.27 16.49
N GLN A 74 -2.35 0.27 17.63
CA GLN A 74 -2.11 -0.93 18.42
C GLN A 74 -3.42 -1.55 18.91
N GLY A 75 -4.37 -0.74 19.38
CA GLY A 75 -5.67 -1.21 19.86
C GLY A 75 -6.57 -1.85 18.79
N ILE A 76 -6.38 -1.51 17.51
CA ILE A 76 -7.22 -2.00 16.40
C ILE A 76 -6.53 -3.13 15.63
N ILE A 77 -5.23 -2.99 15.33
CA ILE A 77 -4.51 -3.83 14.37
C ILE A 77 -3.39 -4.64 15.05
N GLY A 78 -3.05 -4.33 16.31
CA GLY A 78 -2.02 -5.01 17.09
C GLY A 78 -0.64 -4.36 16.99
N LEU A 79 0.25 -4.79 17.90
CA LEU A 79 1.55 -4.14 18.16
C LEU A 79 2.46 -4.07 16.93
N LYS A 80 2.56 -5.16 16.15
CA LYS A 80 3.50 -5.25 15.02
C LYS A 80 3.24 -4.17 13.96
N THR A 81 1.96 -3.90 13.66
CA THR A 81 1.57 -2.88 12.69
C THR A 81 1.74 -1.48 13.26
N ALA A 82 1.44 -1.30 14.56
CA ALA A 82 1.67 -0.04 15.25
C ALA A 82 3.16 0.36 15.24
N THR A 83 4.07 -0.59 15.51
CA THR A 83 5.52 -0.37 15.46
C THR A 83 5.98 0.00 14.05
N ALA A 84 5.44 -0.64 13.00
CA ALA A 84 5.79 -0.29 11.62
C ALA A 84 5.39 1.15 11.28
N VAL A 85 4.19 1.57 11.69
CA VAL A 85 3.71 2.95 11.48
C VAL A 85 4.54 3.95 12.29
N GLN A 86 4.90 3.62 13.53
CA GLN A 86 5.76 4.46 14.35
C GLN A 86 7.11 4.72 13.69
N ASN A 87 7.78 3.66 13.21
CA ASN A 87 9.06 3.80 12.52
C ASN A 87 8.95 4.67 11.26
N MET A 88 7.83 4.58 10.54
CA MET A 88 7.57 5.43 9.36
C MET A 88 7.39 6.90 9.74
N ILE A 89 6.72 7.19 10.86
CA ILE A 89 6.53 8.55 11.38
C ILE A 89 7.86 9.13 11.87
N GLU A 90 8.66 8.36 12.60
CA GLU A 90 9.97 8.77 13.09
C GLU A 90 10.93 9.10 11.94
N ALA A 91 10.97 8.25 10.91
CA ALA A 91 11.77 8.50 9.71
C ALA A 91 11.37 9.77 8.94
N GLY A 92 10.11 10.21 9.05
CA GLY A 92 9.59 11.40 8.38
C GLY A 92 9.63 12.68 9.22
N GLY A 93 9.71 12.59 10.54
CA GLY A 93 9.68 13.75 11.45
C GLY A 93 10.87 14.69 11.27
N ASP A 94 12.06 14.16 11.00
CA ASP A 94 13.28 14.97 10.80
C ASP A 94 13.28 15.76 9.48
N MET A 95 12.38 15.43 8.54
CA MET A 95 12.26 16.15 7.26
C MET A 95 11.57 17.53 7.39
N ALA A 96 10.97 17.87 8.54
CA ALA A 96 10.19 19.10 8.71
C ALA A 96 11.03 20.39 8.79
N THR A 97 12.35 20.29 9.00
CA THR A 97 13.25 21.45 8.99
C THR A 97 13.87 21.67 7.61
N LEU A 98 13.84 22.91 7.11
CA LEU A 98 14.46 23.31 5.83
C LEU A 98 15.99 23.43 5.98
N SER A 99 16.66 22.31 6.27
CA SER A 99 18.12 22.21 6.28
C SER A 99 18.66 21.84 4.90
N LEU A 100 19.89 22.26 4.58
CA LEU A 100 20.58 21.92 3.33
C LEU A 100 20.62 20.39 3.11
N THR A 101 20.81 19.62 4.19
CA THR A 101 20.80 18.15 4.19
C THR A 101 19.45 17.58 3.75
N ASN A 102 18.34 18.16 4.21
CA ASN A 102 16.99 17.69 3.87
C ASN A 102 16.66 17.98 2.41
N ILE A 103 17.08 19.14 1.89
CA ILE A 103 16.91 19.50 0.48
C ILE A 103 17.66 18.50 -0.41
N VAL A 104 18.93 18.22 -0.10
CA VAL A 104 19.73 17.24 -0.84
C VAL A 104 19.12 15.85 -0.76
N GLY A 105 18.66 15.43 0.42
CA GLY A 105 17.98 14.14 0.62
C GLY A 105 16.72 14.00 -0.23
N ILE A 106 15.85 15.01 -0.26
CA ILE A 106 14.65 15.03 -1.10
C ILE A 106 15.01 14.92 -2.59
N LEU A 107 16.02 15.66 -3.06
CA LEU A 107 16.47 15.59 -4.46
C LEU A 107 17.00 14.20 -4.82
N VAL A 108 17.78 13.58 -3.94
CA VAL A 108 18.29 12.20 -4.13
C VAL A 108 17.15 11.20 -4.19
N ILE A 109 16.14 11.33 -3.32
CA ILE A 109 14.96 10.46 -3.31
C ILE A 109 14.17 10.60 -4.62
N ILE A 110 13.90 11.84 -5.08
CA ILE A 110 13.20 12.09 -6.36
C ILE A 110 13.99 11.46 -7.52
N TYR A 111 15.31 11.61 -7.53
CA TYR A 111 16.18 11.03 -8.55
C TYR A 111 16.17 9.50 -8.55
N ALA A 112 16.28 8.88 -7.36
CA ALA A 112 16.24 7.43 -7.20
C ALA A 112 14.88 6.86 -7.61
N ALA A 113 13.78 7.47 -7.15
CA ALA A 113 12.42 7.05 -7.49
C ALA A 113 12.16 7.13 -9.00
N THR A 114 12.61 8.21 -9.65
CA THR A 114 12.46 8.39 -11.11
C THR A 114 13.23 7.32 -11.89
N ASN A 115 14.45 6.98 -11.47
CA ASN A 115 15.24 5.91 -12.10
C ASN A 115 14.56 4.53 -11.95
N VAL A 116 14.05 4.20 -10.76
CA VAL A 116 13.33 2.95 -10.53
C VAL A 116 12.06 2.87 -11.39
N PHE A 117 11.29 3.96 -11.46
CA PHE A 117 10.08 4.01 -12.27
C PHE A 117 10.37 3.90 -13.77
N SER A 118 11.46 4.51 -14.24
CA SER A 118 11.94 4.40 -15.62
C SER A 118 12.30 2.96 -15.97
N GLN A 119 13.03 2.26 -15.08
CA GLN A 119 13.37 0.86 -15.27
C GLN A 119 12.14 -0.05 -15.29
N LEU A 120 11.14 0.22 -14.44
CA LEU A 120 9.89 -0.54 -14.42
C LEU A 120 9.12 -0.35 -15.74
N LYS A 121 9.07 0.87 -16.29
CA LYS A 121 8.43 1.15 -17.58
C LYS A 121 9.19 0.53 -18.76
N SER A 122 10.52 0.39 -18.67
CA SER A 122 11.30 -0.25 -19.72
C SER A 122 11.22 -1.78 -19.69
N THR A 123 10.85 -2.37 -18.55
CA THR A 123 10.64 -3.82 -18.41
C THR A 123 9.18 -4.26 -18.57
N LEU A 124 8.25 -3.30 -18.70
CA LEU A 124 6.84 -3.53 -18.98
C LEU A 124 6.54 -3.51 -20.48
#